data_AF-A0A3B4BS99-F1
#
_entry.id   AF-A0A3B4BS99-F1
#
_cell.length_a   1.000
_cell.length_b   1.000
_cell.length_c   1.000
_cell.angle_alpha   90.00
_cell.angle_beta   90.00
_cell.angle_gamma   90.00
#
_symmetry.space_group_name_H-M   'P 1'
#
loop_
_entity.id
_entity.type
_entity.pdbx_description
1 polymer ?
#
loop_
_entity_poly.entity_id
_entity_poly.type
_entity_poly.pdbx_seq_one_letter_code
_entity_poly.pdbx_strand_id
1 'polypeptide(L)'
;MEKVRKILVHLSKDNAAPQCARFVQSITGHFTGSVDDQATVNCSLENNRFVLCEGSQEGGVTLKRAPFCPIKFLSHSEAASLPPDTLNRGVDVGVAVLLETANQRLLLTRRAATLRIFPNVWVPPGGHVEVDEKMLDAGLRELREETGLKLNPEDISSTRLLGLWESVYPPMLSRGLPQRHHIVTYMLLSSRLTHLQLQSCLRPEPREVSGCVWADVGLVKAIISAVDGEEDSVHLPADLPQYISVMEVSPVGELSESVVPVLVFCNRAPAQGEDVERVSTGTKFALELWLKILEAHCEKT
;
A
#
# COMPACT_ATOMS: atom_id res chain seq x y z
N MET A 1 10.45 22.74 20.66
CA MET A 1 10.21 21.59 19.76
C MET A 1 9.99 22.16 18.37
N GLU A 2 10.97 22.04 17.49
CA GLU A 2 10.72 22.25 16.06
C GLU A 2 9.61 21.30 15.64
N LYS A 3 8.52 21.82 15.06
CA LYS A 3 7.53 20.98 14.40
C LYS A 3 8.29 20.24 13.30
N VAL A 4 8.47 18.94 13.46
CA VAL A 4 8.99 18.06 12.40
C VAL A 4 8.20 18.39 11.14
N ARG A 5 8.86 19.01 10.15
CA ARG A 5 8.25 19.28 8.86
C ARG A 5 7.91 17.92 8.25
N LYS A 6 6.70 17.77 7.76
CA LYS A 6 6.23 16.54 7.09
C LYS A 6 5.86 16.87 5.67
N ILE A 7 6.01 15.91 4.78
CA ILE A 7 5.46 16.00 3.44
C ILE A 7 3.96 15.71 3.54
N LEU A 8 3.16 16.67 3.10
CA LEU A 8 1.71 16.57 3.07
C LEU A 8 1.20 16.61 1.62
N VAL A 9 0.04 15.98 1.42
CA VAL A 9 -0.68 16.02 0.14
C VAL A 9 -1.18 17.44 -0.11
N HIS A 10 -0.94 17.94 -1.31
CA HIS A 10 -1.47 19.18 -1.83
C HIS A 10 -2.28 18.89 -3.09
N LEU A 11 -3.37 19.62 -3.28
CA LEU A 11 -4.30 19.41 -4.37
C LEU A 11 -4.35 20.64 -5.26
N SER A 12 -4.33 20.42 -6.57
CA SER A 12 -4.52 21.44 -7.60
C SER A 12 -5.56 20.95 -8.60
N LYS A 13 -6.55 21.79 -8.89
CA LYS A 13 -7.58 21.56 -9.91
C LYS A 13 -7.71 22.81 -10.76
N ASP A 14 -8.04 22.67 -12.04
CA ASP A 14 -8.24 23.79 -12.97
C ASP A 14 -7.04 24.77 -13.05
N ASN A 15 -5.81 24.24 -12.96
CA ASN A 15 -4.56 25.01 -12.90
C ASN A 15 -4.46 26.00 -11.73
N ALA A 16 -5.25 25.81 -10.67
CA ALA A 16 -5.13 26.60 -9.44
C ALA A 16 -3.84 26.28 -8.68
N ALA A 17 -3.36 27.24 -7.87
CA ALA A 17 -2.21 27.02 -7.00
C ALA A 17 -2.46 25.85 -6.03
N PRO A 18 -1.52 24.92 -5.84
CA PRO A 18 -1.70 23.78 -4.95
C PRO A 18 -2.00 24.18 -3.51
N GLN A 19 -3.05 23.61 -2.92
CA GLN A 19 -3.44 23.84 -1.52
C GLN A 19 -3.25 22.58 -0.69
N CYS A 20 -2.76 22.73 0.54
CA CYS A 20 -2.62 21.60 1.46
C CYS A 20 -3.98 20.96 1.72
N ALA A 21 -4.07 19.64 1.53
CA ALA A 21 -5.30 18.90 1.79
C ALA A 21 -5.61 18.91 3.28
N ARG A 22 -6.89 19.13 3.61
CA ARG A 22 -7.38 19.03 4.99
C ARG A 22 -7.54 17.56 5.36
N PHE A 23 -7.34 17.22 6.64
CA PHE A 23 -7.49 15.84 7.13
C PHE A 23 -8.83 15.20 6.73
N VAL A 24 -9.93 15.96 6.81
CA VAL A 24 -11.29 15.48 6.51
C VAL A 24 -11.69 15.58 5.03
N GLN A 25 -10.80 16.03 4.16
CA GLN A 25 -11.09 16.21 2.74
C GLN A 25 -10.85 14.89 1.99
N SER A 26 -11.87 14.37 1.27
CA SER A 26 -11.61 13.26 0.36
C SER A 26 -10.72 13.69 -0.80
N ILE A 27 -9.59 13.00 -0.94
CA ILE A 27 -8.60 13.23 -1.99
C ILE A 27 -9.12 12.69 -3.32
N THR A 28 -9.57 11.44 -3.36
CA THR A 28 -10.16 10.87 -4.58
C THR A 28 -11.40 11.66 -4.99
N GLY A 29 -12.26 12.01 -4.02
CA GLY A 29 -13.49 12.74 -4.29
C GLY A 29 -13.30 14.19 -4.71
N HIS A 30 -12.13 14.78 -4.47
CA HIS A 30 -11.78 16.09 -5.00
C HIS A 30 -11.73 16.09 -6.54
N PHE A 31 -11.30 14.97 -7.14
CA PHE A 31 -11.17 14.83 -8.59
C PHE A 31 -12.45 14.30 -9.24
N THR A 32 -13.12 13.32 -8.62
CA THR A 32 -14.26 12.61 -9.24
C THR A 32 -15.63 12.93 -8.64
N GLY A 33 -15.69 13.67 -7.52
CA GLY A 33 -16.91 13.84 -6.74
C GLY A 33 -17.16 12.69 -5.75
N SER A 34 -18.41 12.57 -5.26
CA SER A 34 -18.73 11.64 -4.16
C SER A 34 -19.11 10.22 -4.60
N VAL A 35 -19.32 9.97 -5.90
CA VAL A 35 -19.83 8.69 -6.39
C VAL A 35 -18.69 7.72 -6.67
N ASP A 36 -17.73 8.12 -7.51
CA ASP A 36 -16.66 7.25 -7.99
C ASP A 36 -15.51 7.12 -6.98
N ASP A 37 -14.95 5.92 -6.90
CA ASP A 37 -13.85 5.58 -5.99
C ASP A 37 -12.48 5.54 -6.68
N GLN A 38 -12.41 5.98 -7.93
CA GLN A 38 -11.19 6.02 -8.73
C GLN A 38 -11.12 7.29 -9.58
N ALA A 39 -9.96 7.93 -9.58
CA ALA A 39 -9.60 9.06 -10.41
C ALA A 39 -8.32 8.77 -11.21
N THR A 40 -8.12 9.51 -12.30
CA THR A 40 -6.83 9.60 -12.99
C THR A 40 -6.19 10.93 -12.64
N VAL A 41 -4.98 10.91 -12.08
CA VAL A 41 -4.28 12.10 -11.58
C VAL A 41 -2.85 12.14 -12.08
N ASN A 42 -2.28 13.34 -12.16
CA ASN A 42 -0.84 13.52 -12.22
C ASN A 42 -0.32 13.79 -10.81
N CYS A 43 0.90 13.35 -10.52
CA CYS A 43 1.52 13.56 -9.22
C CYS A 43 2.98 13.98 -9.32
N SER A 44 3.42 14.85 -8.42
CA SER A 44 4.83 15.22 -8.28
C SER A 44 5.18 15.44 -6.80
N LEU A 45 6.45 15.23 -6.46
CA LEU A 45 7.00 15.61 -5.15
C LEU A 45 7.91 16.82 -5.35
N GLU A 46 7.46 18.00 -4.95
CA GLU A 46 8.13 19.27 -5.21
C GLU A 46 8.20 20.13 -3.95
N ASN A 47 9.40 20.58 -3.59
CA ASN A 47 9.62 21.45 -2.43
C ASN A 47 8.97 20.90 -1.14
N ASN A 48 9.12 19.59 -0.89
CA ASN A 48 8.53 18.88 0.24
C ASN A 48 6.99 18.89 0.29
N ARG A 49 6.35 18.99 -0.88
CA ARG A 49 4.89 18.87 -1.05
C ARG A 49 4.61 17.80 -2.09
N PHE A 50 3.76 16.85 -1.74
CA PHE A 50 3.27 15.87 -2.70
C PHE A 50 2.03 16.45 -3.37
N VAL A 51 2.18 16.91 -4.60
CA VAL A 51 1.13 17.60 -5.34
C VAL A 51 0.39 16.59 -6.20
N LEU A 52 -0.94 16.57 -6.09
CA LEU A 52 -1.83 15.86 -7.00
C LEU A 52 -2.60 16.88 -7.81
N CYS A 53 -2.64 16.68 -9.13
CA CYS A 53 -3.47 17.45 -10.03
C CYS A 53 -4.25 16.57 -10.99
N GLU A 54 -5.23 17.17 -11.68
CA GLU A 54 -6.06 16.45 -12.63
C GLU A 54 -5.20 15.81 -13.73
N GLY A 55 -5.41 14.51 -13.96
CA GLY A 55 -4.66 13.74 -14.95
C GLY A 55 -5.40 13.69 -16.27
N SER A 56 -4.64 13.71 -17.38
CA SER A 56 -5.16 13.30 -18.67
C SER A 56 -5.25 11.76 -18.74
N GLN A 57 -6.15 11.26 -19.60
CA GLN A 57 -6.24 9.81 -19.86
C GLN A 57 -4.93 9.22 -20.41
N GLU A 58 -4.17 10.02 -21.15
CA GLU A 58 -2.80 9.69 -21.56
C GLU A 58 -1.81 10.14 -20.49
N GLY A 59 -1.11 9.19 -19.85
CA GLY A 59 0.02 9.45 -18.95
C GLY A 59 -0.31 9.66 -17.46
N GLY A 60 -1.60 9.74 -17.10
CA GLY A 60 -2.02 9.83 -15.70
C GLY A 60 -1.84 8.53 -14.90
N VAL A 61 -1.83 8.67 -13.59
CA VAL A 61 -1.71 7.60 -12.60
C VAL A 61 -3.07 7.35 -11.96
N THR A 62 -3.42 6.09 -11.75
CA THR A 62 -4.66 5.71 -11.06
C THR A 62 -4.56 6.06 -9.58
N LEU A 63 -5.46 6.91 -9.09
CA LEU A 63 -5.74 7.12 -7.68
C LEU A 63 -7.04 6.39 -7.32
N LYS A 64 -7.01 5.52 -6.31
CA LYS A 64 -8.19 4.76 -5.87
C LYS A 64 -8.36 4.81 -4.35
N ARG A 65 -9.59 4.62 -3.90
CA ARG A 65 -9.93 4.35 -2.48
C ARG A 65 -10.81 3.12 -2.37
N ALA A 66 -10.95 2.59 -1.15
CA ALA A 66 -11.94 1.55 -0.89
C ALA A 66 -13.38 2.11 -1.02
N PRO A 67 -14.36 1.32 -1.48
CA PRO A 67 -15.75 1.76 -1.57
C PRO A 67 -16.36 2.11 -0.20
N PHE A 68 -15.81 1.55 0.87
CA PHE A 68 -16.16 1.81 2.27
C PHE A 68 -15.28 2.86 2.96
N CYS A 69 -14.45 3.62 2.21
CA CYS A 69 -13.53 4.60 2.77
C CYS A 69 -14.27 5.61 3.67
N PRO A 70 -13.90 5.77 4.95
CA PRO A 70 -14.70 6.53 5.90
C PRO A 70 -14.76 8.03 5.57
N ILE A 71 -13.71 8.60 4.96
CA ILE A 71 -13.69 10.00 4.53
C ILE A 71 -14.74 10.28 3.43
N LYS A 72 -15.14 9.26 2.64
CA LYS A 72 -16.24 9.37 1.67
C LYS A 72 -17.59 9.60 2.35
N PHE A 73 -17.79 9.04 3.54
CA PHE A 73 -19.08 9.00 4.24
C PHE A 73 -19.12 9.86 5.50
N LEU A 74 -18.03 10.50 5.88
CA LEU A 74 -17.92 11.29 7.10
C LEU A 74 -18.88 12.48 7.05
N SER A 75 -19.86 12.52 7.96
CA SER A 75 -20.80 13.63 8.06
C SER A 75 -20.12 14.90 8.60
N HIS A 76 -20.74 16.06 8.38
CA HIS A 76 -20.25 17.33 8.92
C HIS A 76 -20.16 17.33 10.45
N SER A 77 -21.12 16.70 11.14
CA SER A 77 -21.11 16.59 12.60
C SER A 77 -20.02 15.66 13.12
N GLU A 78 -19.76 14.54 12.44
CA GLU A 78 -18.66 13.64 12.80
C GLU A 78 -17.30 14.27 12.52
N ALA A 79 -17.16 14.97 11.40
CA ALA A 79 -15.93 15.71 11.09
C ALA A 79 -15.64 16.79 12.14
N ALA A 80 -16.68 17.48 12.63
CA ALA A 80 -16.55 18.51 13.66
C ALA A 80 -16.26 17.95 15.07
N SER A 81 -16.55 16.66 15.33
CA SER A 81 -16.28 16.02 16.62
C SER A 81 -14.86 15.44 16.73
N LEU A 82 -14.11 15.40 15.63
CA LEU A 82 -12.72 14.92 15.63
C LEU A 82 -11.83 15.81 16.52
N PRO A 83 -10.87 15.22 17.26
CA PRO A 83 -9.93 15.99 18.07
C PRO A 83 -9.14 17.03 17.23
N PRO A 84 -8.83 18.21 17.79
CA PRO A 84 -8.04 19.23 17.09
C PRO A 84 -6.70 18.70 16.57
N ASP A 85 -6.03 17.84 17.33
CA ASP A 85 -4.77 17.22 16.93
C ASP A 85 -4.91 16.34 15.68
N THR A 86 -6.08 15.72 15.47
CA THR A 86 -6.41 14.94 14.27
C THR A 86 -6.69 15.85 13.09
N LEU A 87 -7.50 16.90 13.29
CA LEU A 87 -7.84 17.86 12.24
C LEU A 87 -6.61 18.61 11.69
N ASN A 88 -5.63 18.88 12.56
CA ASN A 88 -4.40 19.60 12.22
C ASN A 88 -3.33 18.74 11.52
N ARG A 89 -3.58 17.44 11.30
CA ARG A 89 -2.58 16.53 10.69
C ARG A 89 -2.37 16.76 9.20
N GLY A 90 -3.38 17.25 8.48
CA GLY A 90 -3.41 17.19 7.02
C GLY A 90 -3.52 15.73 6.53
N VAL A 91 -3.08 15.48 5.30
CA VAL A 91 -3.01 14.13 4.73
C VAL A 91 -1.54 13.76 4.52
N ASP A 92 -1.10 12.71 5.23
CA ASP A 92 0.26 12.21 5.22
C ASP A 92 0.57 11.50 3.87
N VAL A 93 1.85 11.37 3.51
CA VAL A 93 2.28 10.66 2.29
C VAL A 93 3.11 9.45 2.69
N GLY A 94 2.74 8.29 2.16
CA GLY A 94 3.51 7.06 2.31
C GLY A 94 3.96 6.51 0.96
N VAL A 95 4.98 5.67 0.98
CA VAL A 95 5.45 4.89 -0.17
C VAL A 95 5.48 3.41 0.22
N ALA A 96 5.11 2.54 -0.71
CA ALA A 96 5.25 1.09 -0.55
C ALA A 96 5.84 0.46 -1.81
N VAL A 97 6.78 -0.45 -1.64
CA VAL A 97 7.56 -1.05 -2.72
C VAL A 97 7.08 -2.46 -3.02
N LEU A 98 6.53 -2.66 -4.22
CA LEU A 98 6.33 -3.98 -4.80
C LEU A 98 7.68 -4.41 -5.39
N LEU A 99 8.48 -5.15 -4.61
CA LEU A 99 9.73 -5.73 -5.09
C LEU A 99 9.43 -6.99 -5.91
N GLU A 100 9.60 -6.88 -7.23
CA GLU A 100 9.47 -7.98 -8.18
C GLU A 100 10.82 -8.64 -8.44
N THR A 101 10.86 -9.97 -8.38
CA THR A 101 12.07 -10.75 -8.66
C THR A 101 12.17 -11.12 -10.14
N ALA A 102 13.36 -11.52 -10.59
CA ALA A 102 13.60 -11.99 -11.95
C ALA A 102 12.75 -13.21 -12.36
N ASN A 103 12.21 -13.93 -11.38
CA ASN A 103 11.26 -15.03 -11.58
C ASN A 103 9.83 -14.70 -11.14
N GLN A 104 9.43 -13.43 -11.33
CA GLN A 104 8.05 -12.93 -11.25
C GLN A 104 7.34 -13.25 -9.94
N ARG A 105 8.05 -13.03 -8.82
CA ARG A 105 7.45 -13.07 -7.48
C ARG A 105 7.54 -11.70 -6.83
N LEU A 106 6.56 -11.38 -5.99
CA LEU A 106 6.50 -10.17 -5.20
C LEU A 106 6.77 -10.43 -3.73
N LEU A 107 7.58 -9.59 -3.10
CA LEU A 107 7.74 -9.61 -1.65
C LEU A 107 6.54 -8.98 -0.94
N LEU A 108 5.93 -9.70 -0.01
CA LEU A 108 5.02 -9.15 1.00
C LEU A 108 5.55 -9.45 2.40
N THR A 109 5.30 -8.51 3.33
CA THR A 109 5.63 -8.58 4.75
C THR A 109 4.35 -8.58 5.58
N ARG A 110 4.31 -9.43 6.61
CA ARG A 110 3.26 -9.41 7.63
C ARG A 110 3.65 -8.46 8.74
N ARG A 111 2.89 -7.39 8.92
CA ARG A 111 3.11 -6.39 9.97
C ARG A 111 3.12 -7.03 11.36
N ALA A 112 4.08 -6.66 12.21
CA ALA A 112 4.18 -7.18 13.56
C ALA A 112 2.91 -6.92 14.38
N ALA A 113 2.53 -7.90 15.20
CA ALA A 113 1.31 -7.85 16.03
C ALA A 113 1.29 -6.69 17.04
N THR A 114 2.46 -6.15 17.39
CA THR A 114 2.64 -5.03 18.33
C THR A 114 2.35 -3.66 17.70
N LEU A 115 2.22 -3.58 16.37
CA LEU A 115 1.96 -2.32 15.67
C LEU A 115 0.52 -1.87 15.89
N ARG A 116 0.34 -0.57 16.15
CA ARG A 116 -0.98 0.01 16.45
C ARG A 116 -1.92 0.05 15.24
N ILE A 117 -1.35 0.15 14.04
CA ILE A 117 -2.10 0.33 12.79
C ILE A 117 -1.89 -0.93 11.94
N PHE A 118 -2.99 -1.59 11.59
CA PHE A 118 -3.03 -2.82 10.78
C PHE A 118 -2.06 -3.93 11.25
N PRO A 119 -2.10 -4.36 12.54
CA PRO A 119 -1.31 -5.49 13.00
C PRO A 119 -1.70 -6.77 12.24
N ASN A 120 -0.73 -7.66 12.00
CA ASN A 120 -0.91 -8.94 11.28
C ASN A 120 -1.40 -8.82 9.83
N VAL A 121 -1.44 -7.62 9.25
CA VAL A 121 -1.83 -7.43 7.85
C VAL A 121 -0.61 -7.58 6.95
N TRP A 122 -0.78 -8.30 5.85
CA TRP A 122 0.21 -8.44 4.78
C TRP A 122 0.20 -7.21 3.86
N VAL A 123 1.36 -6.59 3.70
CA VAL A 123 1.60 -5.40 2.87
C VAL A 123 2.97 -5.52 2.17
N PRO A 124 3.24 -4.77 1.11
CA PRO A 124 4.62 -4.56 0.67
C PRO A 124 5.36 -3.69 1.71
N PRO A 125 6.69 -3.80 1.84
CA PRO A 125 7.49 -2.92 2.69
C PRO A 125 7.25 -1.45 2.34
N GLY A 126 7.13 -0.58 3.35
CA GLY A 126 6.81 0.82 3.11
C GLY A 126 6.44 1.62 4.34
N GLY A 127 6.71 2.92 4.26
CA GLY A 127 6.46 3.87 5.34
C GLY A 127 6.34 5.29 4.85
N HIS A 128 6.70 6.24 5.70
CA HIS A 128 6.53 7.67 5.44
C HIS A 128 7.66 8.21 4.56
N VAL A 129 7.32 9.18 3.71
CA VAL A 129 8.35 9.93 2.96
C VAL A 129 8.90 11.04 3.85
N GLU A 130 10.21 11.10 4.01
CA GLU A 130 10.87 12.13 4.81
C GLU A 130 11.15 13.42 4.04
N VAL A 131 11.39 14.50 4.76
CA VAL A 131 11.72 15.81 4.16
C VAL A 131 13.03 15.73 3.38
N ASP A 132 13.06 16.36 2.22
CA ASP A 132 14.16 16.38 1.25
C ASP A 132 14.52 14.99 0.67
N GLU A 133 13.65 13.99 0.88
CA GLU A 133 13.78 12.64 0.32
C GLU A 133 13.02 12.50 -1.01
N LYS A 134 13.57 11.75 -1.97
CA LYS A 134 12.83 11.36 -3.18
C LYS A 134 11.96 10.15 -2.88
N MET A 135 10.85 10.01 -3.62
CA MET A 135 9.92 8.89 -3.45
C MET A 135 10.60 7.50 -3.56
N LEU A 136 11.49 7.33 -4.54
CA LEU A 136 12.22 6.06 -4.70
C LEU A 136 13.22 5.82 -3.57
N ASP A 137 13.91 6.86 -3.12
CA ASP A 137 14.89 6.77 -2.03
C ASP A 137 14.19 6.35 -0.73
N ALA A 138 13.03 6.95 -0.45
CA ALA A 138 12.15 6.55 0.66
C ALA A 138 11.75 5.07 0.56
N GLY A 139 11.30 4.62 -0.62
CA GLY A 139 10.93 3.22 -0.82
C GLY A 139 12.10 2.24 -0.60
N LEU A 140 13.30 2.59 -1.08
CA LEU A 140 14.50 1.77 -0.87
C LEU A 140 14.96 1.77 0.60
N ARG A 141 14.82 2.89 1.31
CA ARG A 141 15.07 2.99 2.75
C ARG A 141 14.14 2.08 3.53
N GLU A 142 12.83 2.20 3.32
CA GLU A 142 11.82 1.39 4.01
C GLU A 142 11.99 -0.11 3.71
N LEU A 143 12.26 -0.47 2.44
CA LEU A 143 12.60 -1.85 2.07
C LEU A 143 13.79 -2.37 2.89
N ARG A 144 14.84 -1.56 3.05
CA ARG A 144 16.02 -1.94 3.83
C ARG A 144 15.72 -2.00 5.33
N GLU A 145 15.00 -1.06 5.88
CA GLU A 145 14.68 -0.97 7.32
C GLU A 145 13.83 -2.16 7.75
N GLU A 146 12.76 -2.47 7.01
CA GLU A 146 11.84 -3.55 7.36
C GLU A 146 12.40 -4.95 7.07
N THR A 147 13.17 -5.11 5.99
CA THR A 147 13.53 -6.45 5.45
C THR A 147 15.03 -6.74 5.46
N GLY A 148 15.87 -5.73 5.70
CA GLY A 148 17.32 -5.83 5.57
C GLY A 148 17.85 -5.89 4.14
N LEU A 149 16.99 -5.98 3.13
CA LEU A 149 17.40 -6.05 1.73
C LEU A 149 18.02 -4.74 1.27
N LYS A 150 19.21 -4.85 0.68
CA LYS A 150 19.90 -3.75 0.02
C LYS A 150 20.05 -4.11 -1.45
N LEU A 151 19.47 -3.30 -2.32
CA LEU A 151 19.58 -3.45 -3.76
C LEU A 151 20.56 -2.41 -4.28
N ASN A 152 21.57 -2.87 -5.01
CA ASN A 152 22.45 -1.95 -5.71
C ASN A 152 21.79 -1.52 -7.04
N PRO A 153 22.22 -0.41 -7.65
CA PRO A 153 21.69 0.03 -8.94
C PRO A 153 21.75 -1.05 -10.03
N GLU A 154 22.77 -1.90 -10.03
CA GLU A 154 22.93 -3.01 -10.97
C GLU A 154 21.92 -4.16 -10.77
N ASP A 155 21.37 -4.31 -9.56
CA ASP A 155 20.33 -5.29 -9.24
C ASP A 155 18.96 -4.85 -9.73
N ILE A 156 18.76 -3.55 -9.97
CA ILE A 156 17.49 -2.95 -10.36
C ILE A 156 17.39 -2.92 -11.88
N SER A 157 16.43 -3.65 -12.45
CA SER A 157 16.17 -3.65 -13.89
C SER A 157 15.30 -2.47 -14.31
N SER A 158 14.30 -2.11 -13.50
CA SER A 158 13.42 -0.97 -13.76
C SER A 158 12.72 -0.49 -12.49
N THR A 159 12.25 0.77 -12.52
CA THR A 159 11.38 1.36 -11.49
C THR A 159 10.17 1.98 -12.16
N ARG A 160 8.99 1.85 -11.53
CA ARG A 160 7.75 2.42 -12.06
C ARG A 160 6.79 2.80 -10.95
N LEU A 161 6.18 3.98 -11.05
CA LEU A 161 5.01 4.31 -10.25
C LEU A 161 3.80 3.50 -10.75
N LEU A 162 3.23 2.67 -9.88
CA LEU A 162 2.07 1.83 -10.20
C LEU A 162 0.75 2.58 -10.05
N GLY A 163 0.55 3.20 -8.89
CA GLY A 163 -0.74 3.76 -8.52
C GLY A 163 -0.70 4.42 -7.15
N LEU A 164 -1.77 5.16 -6.85
CA LEU A 164 -1.97 5.88 -5.60
C LEU A 164 -3.20 5.34 -4.88
N TRP A 165 -3.11 5.22 -3.57
CA TRP A 165 -4.20 4.72 -2.74
C TRP A 165 -4.53 5.69 -1.59
N GLU A 166 -5.77 6.17 -1.53
CA GLU A 166 -6.30 6.95 -0.41
C GLU A 166 -6.64 6.00 0.74
N SER A 167 -5.78 5.99 1.76
CA SER A 167 -5.88 5.13 2.93
C SER A 167 -6.34 5.93 4.14
N VAL A 168 -7.28 5.37 4.90
CA VAL A 168 -7.74 5.94 6.17
C VAL A 168 -7.74 4.85 7.24
N TYR A 169 -7.35 5.22 8.46
CA TYR A 169 -7.39 4.33 9.61
C TYR A 169 -8.19 4.97 10.76
N PRO A 170 -9.14 4.25 11.39
CA PRO A 170 -9.65 2.93 11.01
C PRO A 170 -10.24 2.90 9.58
N PRO A 171 -10.28 1.75 8.89
CA PRO A 171 -10.63 1.68 7.47
C PRO A 171 -12.13 1.85 7.18
N MET A 172 -12.99 1.90 8.21
CA MET A 172 -14.44 2.01 8.10
C MET A 172 -15.00 2.76 9.31
N LEU A 173 -16.08 3.55 9.13
CA LEU A 173 -16.71 4.30 10.22
C LEU A 173 -17.29 3.38 11.32
N SER A 174 -17.74 2.18 10.94
CA SER A 174 -18.20 1.13 11.87
C SER A 174 -17.11 0.66 12.85
N ARG A 175 -15.83 0.96 12.57
CA ARG A 175 -14.69 0.64 13.42
C ARG A 175 -14.14 1.86 14.17
N GLY A 176 -14.78 3.03 14.01
CA GLY A 176 -14.42 4.28 14.67
C GLY A 176 -14.14 5.42 13.69
N LEU A 177 -14.10 6.64 14.23
CA LEU A 177 -13.82 7.84 13.45
C LEU A 177 -12.36 7.87 12.94
N PRO A 178 -12.09 8.47 11.77
CA PRO A 178 -10.75 8.57 11.19
C PRO A 178 -9.72 9.18 12.13
N GLN A 179 -8.56 8.53 12.24
CA GLN A 179 -7.41 8.95 13.05
C GLN A 179 -6.17 9.21 12.19
N ARG A 180 -6.04 8.54 11.05
CA ARG A 180 -4.96 8.72 10.07
C ARG A 180 -5.53 8.78 8.68
N HIS A 181 -4.94 9.62 7.84
CA HIS A 181 -5.33 9.78 6.45
C HIS A 181 -4.04 9.95 5.63
N HIS A 182 -3.87 9.07 4.64
CA HIS A 182 -2.67 8.99 3.82
C HIS A 182 -3.01 8.86 2.34
N ILE A 183 -2.11 9.36 1.50
CA ILE A 183 -1.95 8.85 0.15
C ILE A 183 -0.73 7.93 0.12
N VAL A 184 -0.96 6.65 -0.19
CA VAL A 184 0.08 5.64 -0.34
C VAL A 184 0.46 5.54 -1.81
N THR A 185 1.74 5.75 -2.10
CA THR A 185 2.34 5.68 -3.43
C THR A 185 2.94 4.29 -3.63
N TYR A 186 2.37 3.48 -4.51
CA TYR A 186 2.91 2.16 -4.81
C TYR A 186 3.94 2.23 -5.94
N MET A 187 5.16 1.79 -5.64
CA MET A 187 6.27 1.73 -6.59
C MET A 187 6.56 0.27 -6.93
N LEU A 188 6.59 -0.08 -8.22
CA LEU A 188 7.14 -1.34 -8.70
C LEU A 188 8.65 -1.18 -8.84
N LEU A 189 9.37 -2.09 -8.20
CA LEU A 189 10.81 -2.21 -8.29
C LEU A 189 11.15 -3.60 -8.84
N SER A 190 11.53 -3.69 -10.12
CA SER A 190 11.90 -4.96 -10.73
C SER A 190 13.38 -5.22 -10.50
N SER A 191 13.70 -6.39 -9.96
CA SER A 191 15.04 -6.87 -9.67
C SER A 191 15.52 -7.89 -10.70
N ARG A 192 16.82 -7.90 -10.97
CA ARG A 192 17.52 -8.94 -11.73
C ARG A 192 17.81 -10.19 -10.89
N LEU A 193 17.59 -10.14 -9.58
CA LEU A 193 17.81 -11.25 -8.68
C LEU A 193 16.56 -12.13 -8.55
N THR A 194 16.77 -13.43 -8.40
CA THR A 194 15.70 -14.39 -8.09
C THR A 194 15.26 -14.27 -6.64
N HIS A 195 14.06 -14.76 -6.32
CA HIS A 195 13.59 -14.79 -4.94
C HIS A 195 14.52 -15.60 -4.01
N LEU A 196 15.18 -16.67 -4.48
CA LEU A 196 16.11 -17.45 -3.64
C LEU A 196 17.37 -16.65 -3.26
N GLN A 197 17.89 -15.86 -4.20
CA GLN A 197 19.03 -14.97 -3.93
C GLN A 197 18.64 -13.91 -2.89
N LEU A 198 17.50 -13.25 -3.08
CA LEU A 198 17.00 -12.24 -2.14
C LEU A 198 16.62 -12.85 -0.78
N GLN A 199 16.01 -14.03 -0.77
CA GLN A 199 15.63 -14.77 0.44
C GLN A 199 16.82 -15.03 1.35
N SER A 200 17.98 -15.35 0.79
CA SER A 200 19.22 -15.57 1.56
C SER A 200 19.73 -14.32 2.27
N CYS A 201 19.40 -13.14 1.72
CA CYS A 201 19.79 -11.83 2.20
C CYS A 201 18.77 -11.20 3.16
N LEU A 202 17.57 -11.78 3.32
CA LEU A 202 16.54 -11.24 4.21
C LEU A 202 17.03 -11.18 5.66
N ARG A 203 16.90 -10.01 6.28
CA ARG A 203 17.15 -9.75 7.70
C ARG A 203 16.05 -8.81 8.23
N PRO A 204 14.80 -9.30 8.40
CA PRO A 204 13.70 -8.44 8.78
C PRO A 204 13.84 -7.86 10.18
N GLU A 205 13.34 -6.64 10.39
CA GLU A 205 13.28 -6.01 11.71
C GLU A 205 12.04 -6.54 12.47
N PRO A 206 12.22 -7.34 13.54
CA PRO A 206 11.11 -8.04 14.20
C PRO A 206 10.10 -7.10 14.88
N ARG A 207 10.45 -5.83 15.12
CA ARG A 207 9.51 -4.82 15.62
C ARG A 207 8.50 -4.37 14.56
N GLU A 208 8.80 -4.58 13.30
CA GLU A 208 8.01 -4.11 12.16
C GLU A 208 7.39 -5.27 11.38
N VAL A 209 8.15 -6.34 11.21
CA VAL A 209 7.79 -7.49 10.39
C VAL A 209 7.79 -8.77 11.22
N SER A 210 6.70 -9.53 11.13
CA SER A 210 6.53 -10.85 11.77
C SER A 210 6.58 -12.01 10.78
N GLY A 211 6.52 -11.74 9.47
CA GLY A 211 6.57 -12.77 8.44
C GLY A 211 6.87 -12.19 7.06
N CYS A 212 7.41 -13.01 6.17
CA CYS A 212 7.68 -12.66 4.77
C CYS A 212 7.17 -13.76 3.83
N VAL A 213 6.69 -13.37 2.65
CA VAL A 213 6.28 -14.30 1.59
C VAL A 213 6.67 -13.76 0.21
N TRP A 214 7.10 -14.67 -0.67
CA TRP A 214 7.32 -14.39 -2.09
C TRP A 214 6.12 -14.86 -2.90
N ALA A 215 5.15 -13.97 -3.09
CA ALA A 215 3.91 -14.23 -3.80
C ALA A 215 4.14 -14.36 -5.31
N ASP A 216 3.84 -15.53 -5.88
CA ASP A 216 3.83 -15.72 -7.33
C ASP A 216 2.49 -15.28 -7.95
N VAL A 217 2.42 -15.33 -9.28
CA VAL A 217 1.24 -14.95 -10.06
C VAL A 217 -0.02 -15.69 -9.60
N GLY A 218 0.09 -16.98 -9.24
CA GLY A 218 -1.05 -17.78 -8.79
C GLY A 218 -1.62 -17.29 -7.47
N LEU A 219 -0.75 -17.05 -6.47
CA LEU A 219 -1.16 -16.50 -5.19
C LEU A 219 -1.73 -15.08 -5.35
N VAL A 220 -1.11 -14.24 -6.19
CA VAL A 220 -1.60 -12.89 -6.44
C VAL A 220 -3.01 -12.91 -7.05
N LYS A 221 -3.29 -13.78 -8.02
CA LYS A 221 -4.63 -13.96 -8.59
C LYS A 221 -5.67 -14.37 -7.54
N ALA A 222 -5.31 -15.26 -6.62
CA ALA A 222 -6.19 -15.63 -5.50
C ALA A 222 -6.45 -14.46 -4.55
N ILE A 223 -5.42 -13.68 -4.20
CA ILE A 223 -5.54 -12.52 -3.33
C ILE A 223 -6.51 -11.48 -3.90
N ILE A 224 -6.37 -11.14 -5.18
CA ILE A 224 -7.17 -10.07 -5.80
C ILE A 224 -8.62 -10.51 -6.10
N SER A 225 -8.90 -11.82 -6.18
CA SER A 225 -10.28 -12.31 -6.33
C SER A 225 -11.11 -12.11 -5.06
N ALA A 226 -10.44 -11.98 -3.91
CA ALA A 226 -11.08 -11.67 -2.63
C ALA A 226 -11.27 -10.14 -2.45
N VAL A 227 -12.19 -9.54 -3.20
CA VAL A 227 -12.45 -8.09 -3.12
C VAL A 227 -13.04 -7.71 -1.76
N ASP A 228 -12.48 -6.68 -1.12
CA ASP A 228 -12.98 -6.21 0.18
C ASP A 228 -14.30 -5.45 0.00
N GLY A 229 -15.30 -5.77 0.83
CA GLY A 229 -16.64 -5.17 0.77
C GLY A 229 -17.64 -5.94 -0.11
N GLU A 230 -17.19 -6.99 -0.80
CA GLU A 230 -18.04 -7.89 -1.59
C GLU A 230 -18.28 -9.21 -0.86
N GLU A 231 -19.40 -9.87 -1.16
CA GLU A 231 -19.80 -11.17 -0.59
C GLU A 231 -19.47 -12.35 -1.51
N ASP A 232 -18.89 -12.09 -2.68
CA ASP A 232 -18.64 -13.10 -3.70
C ASP A 232 -17.71 -14.22 -3.21
N SER A 233 -17.76 -15.36 -3.89
CA SER A 233 -16.86 -16.47 -3.60
C SER A 233 -15.43 -16.14 -4.02
N VAL A 234 -14.45 -16.55 -3.22
CA VAL A 234 -13.04 -16.44 -3.59
C VAL A 234 -12.74 -17.43 -4.72
N HIS A 235 -12.10 -16.95 -5.78
CA HIS A 235 -11.66 -17.80 -6.88
C HIS A 235 -10.20 -18.21 -6.66
N LEU A 236 -9.97 -19.51 -6.48
CA LEU A 236 -8.63 -20.10 -6.37
C LEU A 236 -8.24 -20.75 -7.70
N PRO A 237 -7.05 -20.46 -8.26
CA PRO A 237 -6.50 -21.20 -9.39
C PRO A 237 -6.40 -22.69 -9.07
N ALA A 238 -6.71 -23.55 -10.06
CA ALA A 238 -6.79 -25.00 -9.85
C ALA A 238 -5.44 -25.64 -9.47
N ASP A 239 -4.34 -25.01 -9.87
CA ASP A 239 -2.96 -25.42 -9.64
C ASP A 239 -2.33 -24.77 -8.39
N LEU A 240 -3.05 -23.86 -7.71
CA LEU A 240 -2.54 -23.20 -6.51
C LEU A 240 -2.52 -24.19 -5.33
N PRO A 241 -1.39 -24.38 -4.64
CA PRO A 241 -1.32 -25.24 -3.44
C PRO A 241 -2.27 -24.75 -2.35
N GLN A 242 -2.74 -25.66 -1.48
CA GLN A 242 -3.61 -25.30 -0.35
C GLN A 242 -2.90 -24.44 0.72
N TYR A 243 -1.57 -24.55 0.78
CA TYR A 243 -0.72 -23.86 1.74
C TYR A 243 0.44 -23.18 1.02
N ILE A 244 0.84 -22.02 1.51
CA ILE A 244 1.96 -21.22 1.01
C ILE A 244 3.08 -21.27 2.03
N SER A 245 4.31 -21.53 1.58
CA SER A 245 5.50 -21.40 2.42
C SER A 245 5.74 -19.92 2.72
N VAL A 246 5.93 -19.61 4.00
CA VAL A 246 6.26 -18.29 4.51
C VAL A 246 7.46 -18.38 5.43
N MET A 247 8.18 -17.27 5.55
CA MET A 247 9.23 -17.13 6.55
C MET A 247 8.67 -16.42 7.76
N GLU A 248 8.61 -17.09 8.88
CA GLU A 248 8.26 -16.52 10.18
C GLU A 248 9.47 -15.79 10.76
N VAL A 249 9.23 -14.62 11.38
CA VAL A 249 10.28 -13.81 12.02
C VAL A 249 10.14 -13.92 13.54
N SER A 250 11.15 -14.45 14.21
CA SER A 250 11.18 -14.54 15.66
C SER A 250 11.42 -13.16 16.32
N PRO A 251 11.13 -12.98 17.62
CA PRO A 251 11.40 -11.72 18.32
C PRO A 251 12.88 -11.29 18.32
N VAL A 252 13.81 -12.19 18.01
CA VAL A 252 15.26 -11.91 17.89
C VAL A 252 15.71 -11.75 16.43
N GLY A 253 14.78 -11.77 15.47
CA GLY A 253 15.05 -11.57 14.04
C GLY A 253 15.50 -12.84 13.29
N GLU A 254 15.39 -14.01 13.92
CA GLU A 254 15.69 -15.29 13.25
C GLU A 254 14.53 -15.70 12.34
N LEU A 255 14.87 -16.29 11.19
CA LEU A 255 13.91 -16.76 10.20
C LEU A 255 13.70 -18.27 10.31
N SER A 256 12.44 -18.68 10.32
CA SER A 256 12.06 -20.10 10.24
C SER A 256 10.99 -20.30 9.19
N GLU A 257 11.08 -21.37 8.40
CA GLU A 257 10.05 -21.71 7.43
C GLU A 257 8.79 -22.24 8.14
N SER A 258 7.64 -21.79 7.67
CA SER A 258 6.31 -22.23 8.10
C SER A 258 5.38 -22.28 6.89
N VAL A 259 4.14 -22.73 7.09
CA VAL A 259 3.11 -22.76 6.06
C VAL A 259 1.84 -22.05 6.53
N VAL A 260 1.23 -21.28 5.63
CA VAL A 260 -0.02 -20.55 5.89
C VAL A 260 -1.06 -20.99 4.85
N PRO A 261 -2.30 -21.31 5.25
CA PRO A 261 -3.36 -21.64 4.30
C PRO A 261 -3.59 -20.49 3.30
N VAL A 262 -3.74 -20.78 2.01
CA VAL A 262 -4.01 -19.76 0.97
C VAL A 262 -5.20 -18.86 1.33
N LEU A 263 -6.22 -19.44 1.96
CA LEU A 263 -7.42 -18.71 2.36
C LEU A 263 -7.15 -17.54 3.32
N VAL A 264 -6.06 -17.59 4.10
CA VAL A 264 -5.66 -16.47 4.97
C VAL A 264 -5.34 -15.22 4.14
N PHE A 265 -4.64 -15.39 3.01
CA PHE A 265 -4.33 -14.29 2.09
C PHE A 265 -5.58 -13.75 1.38
N CYS A 266 -6.64 -14.56 1.33
CA CYS A 266 -7.94 -14.22 0.75
C CYS A 266 -8.93 -13.65 1.77
N ASN A 267 -8.54 -13.49 3.05
CA ASN A 267 -9.41 -12.86 4.03
C ASN A 267 -9.75 -11.41 3.60
N ARG A 268 -10.96 -10.98 3.96
CA ARG A 268 -11.46 -9.64 3.69
C ARG A 268 -11.34 -8.74 4.91
N ALA A 269 -11.29 -7.43 4.68
CA ALA A 269 -11.37 -6.45 5.77
C ALA A 269 -12.71 -6.60 6.52
N PRO A 270 -12.72 -6.91 7.82
CA PRO A 270 -13.97 -7.13 8.54
C PRO A 270 -14.69 -5.80 8.77
N ALA A 271 -16.03 -5.82 8.63
CA ALA A 271 -16.88 -4.65 8.81
C ALA A 271 -16.90 -4.13 10.25
N GLN A 272 -16.71 -5.01 11.23
CA GLN A 272 -16.74 -4.71 12.66
C GLN A 272 -15.69 -5.55 13.40
N GLY A 273 -15.35 -5.13 14.61
CA GLY A 273 -14.42 -5.86 15.47
C GLY A 273 -12.94 -5.66 15.14
N GLU A 274 -12.12 -6.59 15.63
CA GLU A 274 -10.67 -6.62 15.42
C GLU A 274 -10.33 -6.96 13.95
N ASP A 275 -9.13 -6.57 13.51
CA ASP A 275 -8.69 -6.95 12.18
C ASP A 275 -8.28 -8.43 12.19
N VAL A 276 -8.29 -9.05 11.01
CA VAL A 276 -7.83 -10.43 10.82
C VAL A 276 -6.54 -10.44 10.02
N GLU A 277 -5.75 -11.51 10.11
CA GLU A 277 -4.64 -11.71 9.21
C GLU A 277 -5.17 -11.79 7.77
N ARG A 278 -4.75 -10.84 6.93
CA ARG A 278 -5.22 -10.66 5.55
C ARG A 278 -4.23 -9.83 4.76
N VAL A 279 -4.39 -9.80 3.44
CA VAL A 279 -3.73 -8.79 2.61
C VAL A 279 -4.49 -7.47 2.68
N SER A 280 -3.78 -6.34 2.81
CA SER A 280 -4.43 -5.03 2.91
C SER A 280 -5.19 -4.66 1.63
N THR A 281 -6.25 -3.87 1.76
CA THR A 281 -7.10 -3.46 0.63
C THR A 281 -6.30 -2.67 -0.42
N GLY A 282 -5.42 -1.77 0.02
CA GLY A 282 -4.54 -1.03 -0.88
C GLY A 282 -3.50 -1.93 -1.55
N THR A 283 -3.04 -2.99 -0.86
CA THR A 283 -2.14 -3.98 -1.44
C THR A 283 -2.85 -4.79 -2.53
N LYS A 284 -4.10 -5.21 -2.32
CA LYS A 284 -4.91 -5.88 -3.36
C LYS A 284 -5.01 -5.01 -4.63
N PHE A 285 -5.22 -3.70 -4.47
CA PHE A 285 -5.19 -2.75 -5.59
C PHE A 285 -3.82 -2.69 -6.30
N ALA A 286 -2.72 -2.60 -5.56
CA ALA A 286 -1.38 -2.55 -6.17
C ALA A 286 -1.03 -3.86 -6.92
N LEU A 287 -1.43 -5.00 -6.35
CA LEU A 287 -1.30 -6.31 -6.95
C LEU A 287 -2.12 -6.46 -8.26
N GLU A 288 -3.34 -5.91 -8.28
CA GLU A 288 -4.18 -5.86 -9.49
C GLU A 288 -3.49 -5.06 -10.60
N LEU A 289 -2.88 -3.92 -10.28
CA LEU A 289 -2.13 -3.12 -11.25
C LEU A 289 -0.89 -3.85 -11.78
N TRP A 290 -0.16 -4.56 -10.92
CA TRP A 290 0.98 -5.38 -11.33
C TRP A 290 0.56 -6.51 -12.29
N LEU A 291 -0.53 -7.22 -12.00
CA LEU A 291 -1.04 -8.27 -12.89
C LEU A 291 -1.42 -7.73 -14.27
N LYS A 292 -2.11 -6.58 -14.34
CA LYS A 292 -2.45 -5.94 -15.62
C LYS A 292 -1.20 -5.58 -16.44
N ILE A 293 -0.12 -5.17 -15.77
CA ILE A 293 1.16 -4.91 -16.45
C ILE A 293 1.72 -6.20 -17.04
N LEU A 294 1.75 -7.31 -16.28
CA LEU A 294 2.24 -8.59 -16.79
C LEU A 294 1.44 -9.08 -17.99
N GLU A 295 0.11 -9.03 -17.93
CA GLU A 295 -0.78 -9.45 -19.01
C GLU A 295 -0.55 -8.63 -20.29
N ALA A 296 -0.40 -7.30 -20.16
CA ALA A 296 -0.10 -6.43 -21.28
C ALA A 296 1.29 -6.66 -21.91
N HIS A 297 2.24 -7.27 -21.20
CA HIS A 297 3.50 -7.71 -21.78
C HIS A 297 3.33 -9.03 -22.53
N CYS A 298 2.61 -10.00 -21.96
CA CYS A 298 2.32 -11.28 -22.61
C CYS A 298 1.57 -11.11 -23.95
N GLU A 299 0.62 -10.18 -24.05
CA GLU A 299 -0.10 -9.90 -25.31
C GLU A 299 0.78 -9.29 -26.41
N LYS A 300 1.94 -8.73 -26.06
CA LYS A 300 2.87 -8.09 -26.99
C LYS A 300 4.03 -8.98 -27.42
N THR A 301 4.14 -10.18 -26.85
CA THR A 301 5.23 -11.14 -27.12
C THR A 301 4.71 -12.32 -27.93
#